data_AF-A0A9W9Z1W8-F1
#
_entry.id   AF-A0A9W9Z1W8-F1
#
_cell.length_a   1.000
_cell.length_b   1.000
_cell.length_c   1.000
_cell.angle_alpha   90.00
_cell.angle_beta   90.00
_cell.angle_gamma   90.00
#
_symmetry.space_group_name_H-M   'P 1'
#
loop_
_entity.id
_entity.type
_entity.pdbx_description
1 polymer ?
#
loop_
_entity_poly.entity_id
_entity_poly.type
_entity_poly.pdbx_seq_one_letter_code
_entity_poly.pdbx_strand_id
1 'polypeptide(L)'
;MAAFWVDNNSLRLENWTVQCYTGRDYKRFSQSRNCPCSRDDFQCDYGFQRKNFDEECTPIDNEDLDNEIIPDNCPEGVSYNRTQGSDHLNLLFFLNVPGFRKITGDTCVNGTEKDFLPVLTSCPVKELFNLTLSSSNVTEDGIVAVETGGAISFTATVQKGFQPNIMYR
;
A
#
# COMPACT_ATOMS: atom_id res chain seq x y z
N MET A 1 -24.71 2.85 38.07
CA MET A 1 -24.83 2.68 36.60
C MET A 1 -23.59 1.98 36.10
N ALA A 2 -23.70 0.90 35.34
CA ALA A 2 -22.57 0.30 34.63
C ALA A 2 -22.63 0.79 33.18
N ALA A 3 -21.64 1.57 32.76
CA ALA A 3 -21.47 1.94 31.36
C ALA A 3 -20.53 0.90 30.73
N PHE A 4 -21.05 0.12 29.78
CA PHE A 4 -20.22 -0.67 28.88
C PHE A 4 -19.80 0.27 27.73
N TRP A 5 -18.50 0.45 27.59
CA TRP A 5 -17.91 1.28 26.53
C TRP A 5 -17.59 0.38 25.35
N VAL A 6 -18.34 0.54 24.26
CA VAL A 6 -17.85 0.25 22.93
C VAL A 6 -18.10 1.57 22.17
N ASP A 7 -17.00 2.21 21.77
CA ASP A 7 -16.95 3.40 20.91
C ASP A 7 -17.56 4.70 21.44
N ASN A 8 -17.17 5.17 22.64
CA ASN A 8 -17.48 6.52 23.17
C ASN A 8 -18.93 7.02 22.95
N ASN A 9 -19.88 6.10 22.81
CA ASN A 9 -21.25 6.40 22.41
C ASN A 9 -22.13 6.36 23.66
N SER A 10 -22.70 7.51 24.01
CA SER A 10 -23.59 7.61 25.15
C SER A 10 -25.04 7.52 24.67
N LEU A 11 -25.72 6.47 25.11
CA LEU A 11 -27.15 6.29 24.90
C LEU A 11 -27.91 6.58 26.17
N ARG A 12 -29.01 7.32 26.06
CA ARG A 12 -29.99 7.41 27.14
C ARG A 12 -30.94 6.21 27.06
N LEU A 13 -30.85 5.36 28.08
CA LEU A 13 -31.72 4.21 28.28
C LEU A 13 -32.83 4.54 29.26
N GLU A 14 -33.93 3.78 29.17
CA GLU A 14 -35.04 3.93 30.10
C GLU A 14 -34.63 3.56 31.52
N ASN A 15 -35.15 4.32 32.48
CA ASN A 15 -34.93 4.03 33.89
C ASN A 15 -35.94 2.98 34.36
N TRP A 16 -35.44 1.78 34.67
CA TRP A 16 -36.26 0.63 35.09
C TRP A 16 -37.02 0.83 36.41
N THR A 17 -36.68 1.83 37.22
CA THR A 17 -37.39 2.14 38.47
C THR A 17 -38.59 3.06 38.28
N VAL A 18 -38.81 3.60 37.08
CA VAL A 18 -39.88 4.54 36.76
C VAL A 18 -40.79 3.93 35.69
N GLN A 19 -42.08 3.82 35.99
CA GLN A 19 -43.09 3.42 35.01
C GLN A 19 -43.61 4.65 34.27
N CYS A 20 -43.04 4.93 33.10
CA CYS A 20 -43.50 6.00 32.22
C CYS A 20 -43.49 5.54 30.75
N TYR A 21 -44.31 6.18 29.91
CA TYR A 21 -44.35 5.93 28.47
C TYR A 21 -43.51 6.97 27.74
N THR A 22 -42.55 6.52 26.92
CA THR A 22 -41.58 7.36 26.20
C THR A 22 -42.21 8.23 25.11
N GLY A 23 -43.43 7.89 24.65
CA GLY A 23 -44.13 8.61 23.58
C GLY A 23 -43.77 8.08 22.18
N ARG A 24 -44.72 8.17 21.24
CA ARG A 24 -44.54 7.70 19.86
C ARG A 24 -43.47 8.45 19.07
N ASP A 25 -43.26 9.72 19.39
CA ASP A 25 -42.30 10.61 18.73
C ASP A 25 -40.95 10.68 19.46
N TYR A 26 -40.69 9.76 20.39
CA TYR A 26 -39.43 9.74 21.12
C TYR A 26 -38.25 9.52 20.17
N LYS A 27 -37.35 10.50 20.14
CA LYS A 27 -36.05 10.37 19.49
C LYS A 27 -35.02 10.00 20.53
N ARG A 28 -34.39 8.84 20.36
CA ARG A 28 -33.28 8.41 21.21
C ARG A 28 -32.17 9.46 21.15
N PHE A 29 -31.81 10.01 22.30
CA PHE A 29 -30.61 10.83 22.39
C PHE A 29 -29.38 9.92 22.32
N SER A 30 -28.52 10.21 21.33
CA SER A 30 -27.22 9.58 21.16
C SER A 30 -26.15 10.66 21.02
N GLN A 31 -25.06 10.52 21.75
CA GLN A 31 -23.88 11.36 21.61
C GLN A 31 -22.68 10.48 21.31
N SER A 32 -22.08 10.66 20.14
CA SER A 32 -20.82 10.02 19.75
C SER A 32 -19.67 11.03 19.77
N ARG A 33 -18.46 10.54 20.05
CA ARG A 33 -17.22 11.29 19.93
C ARG A 33 -16.18 10.40 19.27
N ASN A 34 -15.42 10.95 18.33
CA ASN A 34 -14.35 10.21 17.68
C ASN A 34 -13.19 9.98 18.67
N CYS A 35 -12.65 8.76 18.65
CA CYS A 35 -11.47 8.37 19.39
C CYS A 35 -10.22 8.52 18.51
N PRO A 36 -9.02 8.66 19.12
CA PRO A 36 -7.76 8.40 18.44
C PRO A 36 -7.75 6.97 17.87
N CYS A 37 -7.31 6.79 16.62
CA CYS A 37 -7.15 5.44 16.08
C CYS A 37 -6.02 4.68 16.78
N SER A 38 -6.22 3.38 16.87
CA SER A 38 -5.35 2.38 17.44
C SER A 38 -5.26 1.19 16.48
N ARG A 39 -4.48 0.17 16.85
CA ARG A 39 -4.34 -1.07 16.08
C ARG A 39 -5.67 -1.82 15.89
N ASP A 40 -6.63 -1.63 16.80
CA ASP A 40 -7.91 -2.35 16.79
C ASP A 40 -8.92 -1.80 15.77
N ASP A 41 -8.70 -0.58 15.29
CA ASP A 41 -9.52 0.11 14.28
C ASP A 41 -9.15 -0.32 12.83
N PHE A 42 -8.20 -1.25 12.71
CA PHE A 42 -7.71 -1.79 11.44
C PHE A 42 -7.86 -3.31 11.39
N GLN A 43 -8.10 -3.82 10.18
CA GLN A 43 -8.19 -5.25 9.88
C GLN A 43 -7.23 -5.62 8.76
N CYS A 44 -6.95 -6.91 8.59
CA CYS A 44 -6.12 -7.34 7.48
C CYS A 44 -6.77 -7.00 6.13
N ASP A 45 -5.96 -6.50 5.20
CA ASP A 45 -6.39 -6.25 3.82
C ASP A 45 -6.45 -7.56 3.00
N TYR A 46 -6.93 -7.47 1.77
CA TYR A 46 -7.04 -8.60 0.87
C TYR A 46 -5.69 -9.31 0.69
N GLY A 47 -5.68 -10.64 0.82
CA GLY A 47 -4.46 -11.44 0.74
C GLY A 47 -3.67 -11.57 2.04
N PHE A 48 -4.13 -10.96 3.12
CA PHE A 48 -3.48 -11.03 4.42
C PHE A 48 -4.37 -11.68 5.46
N GLN A 49 -3.75 -12.47 6.33
CA GLN A 49 -4.36 -13.07 7.49
C GLN A 49 -3.49 -12.84 8.73
N ARG A 50 -4.16 -12.80 9.88
CA ARG A 50 -3.52 -12.86 11.20
C ARG A 50 -3.91 -14.18 11.86
N LYS A 51 -2.98 -14.91 12.47
CA LYS A 51 -3.35 -16.14 13.20
C LYS A 51 -3.94 -15.80 14.56
N ASN A 52 -3.44 -14.76 15.21
CA ASN A 52 -3.96 -14.23 16.47
C ASN A 52 -4.31 -12.74 16.37
N PHE A 53 -5.16 -12.25 17.28
CA PHE A 53 -5.59 -10.85 17.30
C PHE A 53 -4.42 -9.86 17.46
N ASP A 54 -3.43 -10.25 18.26
CA ASP A 54 -2.24 -9.46 18.56
C ASP A 54 -1.11 -9.61 17.52
N GLU A 55 -1.26 -10.49 16.54
CA GLU A 55 -0.26 -10.71 15.49
C GLU A 55 -0.43 -9.79 14.28
N GLU A 56 0.70 -9.52 13.63
CA GLU A 56 0.76 -8.76 12.40
C GLU A 56 0.04 -9.49 11.25
N CYS A 57 -0.46 -8.72 10.28
CA CYS A 57 -1.10 -9.26 9.09
C CYS A 57 -0.03 -9.84 8.15
N THR A 58 -0.04 -11.17 8.02
CA THR A 58 0.87 -11.93 7.16
C THR A 58 0.18 -12.36 5.87
N PRO A 59 0.90 -12.45 4.74
CA PRO A 59 0.40 -13.07 3.51
C PRO A 59 -0.27 -14.42 3.76
N ILE A 60 -1.38 -14.70 3.08
CA ILE A 60 -1.99 -16.04 3.08
C ILE A 60 -1.09 -16.99 2.29
N ASP A 61 -0.70 -18.11 2.89
CA ASP A 61 0.09 -19.14 2.21
C ASP A 61 -0.68 -19.64 0.97
N ASN A 62 -0.06 -19.57 -0.21
CA ASN A 62 -0.57 -20.00 -1.54
C ASN A 62 -1.42 -19.00 -2.35
N GLU A 63 -1.52 -17.72 -1.97
CA GLU A 63 -1.99 -16.67 -2.90
C GLU A 63 -0.79 -16.01 -3.61
N ASP A 64 -0.90 -15.89 -4.94
CA ASP A 64 0.08 -15.23 -5.82
C ASP A 64 -0.01 -13.70 -5.65
N LEU A 65 0.30 -13.21 -4.43
CA LEU A 65 0.28 -11.79 -4.08
C LEU A 65 1.26 -10.96 -4.91
N ASP A 66 2.26 -11.62 -5.51
CA ASP A 66 3.31 -11.01 -6.33
C ASP A 66 2.77 -10.33 -7.60
N ASN A 67 1.62 -10.78 -8.13
CA ASN A 67 1.01 -10.20 -9.33
C ASN A 67 0.06 -9.02 -9.03
N GLU A 68 -0.27 -8.75 -7.77
CA GLU A 68 -1.29 -7.75 -7.39
C GLU A 68 -0.73 -6.52 -6.66
N ILE A 69 0.55 -6.52 -6.27
CA ILE A 69 1.16 -5.46 -5.45
C ILE A 69 1.59 -4.22 -6.27
N ILE A 70 1.90 -4.38 -7.56
CA ILE A 70 2.27 -3.28 -8.45
C ILE A 70 1.15 -3.17 -9.51
N PRO A 71 0.53 -1.98 -9.70
CA PRO A 71 -0.47 -1.81 -10.73
C PRO A 71 0.08 -2.14 -12.13
N ASP A 72 -0.72 -2.81 -12.97
CA ASP A 72 -0.37 -3.13 -14.37
C ASP A 72 0.12 -1.90 -15.17
N ASN A 73 -0.39 -0.71 -14.82
CA ASN A 73 0.07 0.57 -15.34
C ASN A 73 0.87 1.34 -14.29
N CYS A 74 2.17 1.02 -14.18
CA CYS A 74 3.12 1.76 -13.34
C CYS A 74 4.28 2.34 -14.19
N PRO A 75 4.09 3.48 -14.87
CA PRO A 75 5.14 4.10 -15.69
C PRO A 75 6.28 4.67 -14.84
N GLU A 76 7.46 4.81 -15.45
CA GLU A 76 8.58 5.53 -14.85
C GLU A 76 8.19 6.97 -14.46
N GLY A 77 8.59 7.40 -13.27
CA GLY A 77 8.28 8.74 -12.75
C GLY A 77 6.87 8.90 -12.17
N VAL A 78 6.04 7.86 -12.19
CA VAL A 78 4.73 7.84 -11.51
C VAL A 78 4.89 7.21 -10.13
N SER A 79 4.03 7.63 -9.20
CA SER A 79 3.90 7.02 -7.87
C SER A 79 2.51 6.41 -7.70
N TYR A 80 2.43 5.35 -6.91
CA TYR A 80 1.21 4.64 -6.59
C TYR A 80 1.04 4.53 -5.08
N ASN A 81 -0.20 4.46 -4.61
CA ASN A 81 -0.48 4.25 -3.19
C ASN A 81 -0.18 2.80 -2.85
N ARG A 82 0.82 2.60 -1.99
CA ARG A 82 1.24 1.30 -1.50
C ARG A 82 1.00 1.25 0.00
N THR A 83 0.30 0.24 0.51
CA THR A 83 0.05 0.20 1.96
C THR A 83 1.26 -0.24 2.77
N GLN A 84 1.49 0.39 3.93
CA GLN A 84 2.65 0.14 4.78
C GLN A 84 2.48 -1.19 5.54
N GLY A 85 3.55 -1.96 5.65
CA GLY A 85 3.68 -3.04 6.63
C GLY A 85 4.64 -2.60 7.72
N SER A 86 4.37 -2.96 8.98
CA SER A 86 5.41 -2.92 10.02
C SER A 86 6.28 -4.19 9.84
N ASP A 87 7.47 -4.36 10.39
CA ASP A 87 8.00 -3.79 11.60
C ASP A 87 9.54 -3.82 11.64
N HIS A 88 10.06 -3.18 12.67
CA HIS A 88 11.45 -2.83 12.94
C HIS A 88 12.46 -3.98 13.17
N LEU A 89 12.19 -5.25 12.84
CA LEU A 89 13.20 -6.31 13.01
C LEU A 89 12.92 -7.55 12.15
N ASN A 90 13.89 -7.88 11.30
CA ASN A 90 14.00 -9.08 10.45
C ASN A 90 13.20 -9.07 9.13
N LEU A 91 13.95 -9.20 8.02
CA LEU A 91 13.59 -9.76 6.69
C LEU A 91 12.32 -9.27 5.95
N LEU A 92 11.38 -8.58 6.59
CA LEU A 92 10.19 -7.95 6.00
C LEU A 92 10.43 -6.51 5.51
N PHE A 93 11.62 -5.95 5.77
CA PHE A 93 12.01 -4.60 5.33
C PHE A 93 11.94 -4.42 3.80
N PHE A 94 12.09 -5.50 3.02
CA PHE A 94 12.05 -5.44 1.56
C PHE A 94 10.66 -5.59 0.95
N LEU A 95 9.67 -5.98 1.75
CA LEU A 95 8.37 -6.36 1.22
C LEU A 95 7.30 -5.27 1.36
N ASN A 96 7.47 -4.20 2.17
CA ASN A 96 6.54 -3.05 2.30
C ASN A 96 5.06 -3.43 2.06
N VAL A 97 4.57 -4.53 2.65
CA VAL A 97 3.32 -5.13 2.17
C VAL A 97 2.14 -4.52 2.91
N PRO A 98 1.09 -4.09 2.20
CA PRO A 98 -0.14 -3.59 2.78
C PRO A 98 -0.92 -4.61 3.60
N GLY A 99 -0.51 -4.86 4.84
CA GLY A 99 -1.20 -5.83 5.69
C GLY A 99 -2.55 -5.34 6.20
N PHE A 100 -2.75 -4.02 6.35
CA PHE A 100 -3.87 -3.45 7.10
C PHE A 100 -4.73 -2.48 6.28
N ARG A 101 -6.03 -2.50 6.53
CA ARG A 101 -7.01 -1.51 6.09
C ARG A 101 -7.91 -1.09 7.24
N LYS A 102 -8.40 0.14 7.20
CA LYS A 102 -9.36 0.65 8.20
C LYS A 102 -10.66 -0.14 8.13
N ILE A 103 -11.25 -0.45 9.30
CA ILE A 103 -12.52 -1.17 9.37
C ILE A 103 -13.63 -0.30 8.77
N THR A 104 -14.45 -0.88 7.90
CA THR A 104 -15.55 -0.16 7.26
C THR A 104 -16.56 0.30 8.32
N GLY A 105 -16.80 1.62 8.37
CA GLY A 105 -17.70 2.25 9.33
C GLY A 105 -17.01 2.85 10.55
N ASP A 106 -15.69 2.64 10.70
CA ASP A 106 -14.90 3.27 11.74
C ASP A 106 -14.64 4.76 11.43
N THR A 107 -14.84 5.62 12.42
CA THR A 107 -14.65 7.08 12.32
C THR A 107 -13.55 7.61 13.24
N CYS A 108 -12.67 6.74 13.76
CA CYS A 108 -11.49 7.15 14.50
C CYS A 108 -10.64 8.15 13.67
N VAL A 109 -9.90 9.04 14.34
CA VAL A 109 -9.02 10.02 13.66
C VAL A 109 -7.74 10.21 14.46
N ASN A 110 -6.60 10.47 13.78
CA ASN A 110 -5.29 10.62 14.41
C ASN A 110 -4.82 9.32 15.11
N GLY A 111 -4.18 9.43 16.28
CA GLY A 111 -3.57 8.29 16.96
C GLY A 111 -2.46 7.66 16.11
N THR A 112 -2.49 6.34 15.96
CA THR A 112 -1.51 5.57 15.16
C THR A 112 -1.98 5.28 13.73
N GLU A 113 -3.05 5.93 13.25
CA GLU A 113 -3.60 5.71 11.91
C GLU A 113 -2.56 5.84 10.78
N LYS A 114 -1.60 6.76 10.92
CA LYS A 114 -0.55 6.99 9.92
C LYS A 114 0.36 5.77 9.70
N ASP A 115 0.49 4.91 10.70
CA ASP A 115 1.33 3.72 10.66
C ASP A 115 0.67 2.61 9.82
N PHE A 116 -0.65 2.69 9.66
CA PHE A 116 -1.47 1.72 8.92
C PHE A 116 -1.99 2.26 7.58
N LEU A 117 -1.82 3.56 7.31
CA LEU A 117 -2.27 4.18 6.08
C LEU A 117 -1.32 3.93 4.90
N PRO A 118 -1.84 3.94 3.67
CA PRO A 118 -1.01 3.83 2.49
C PRO A 118 -0.06 4.99 2.27
N VAL A 119 1.14 4.68 1.79
CA VAL A 119 2.19 5.63 1.43
C VAL A 119 2.40 5.64 -0.08
N LEU A 120 2.57 6.85 -0.61
CA LEU A 120 2.96 7.05 -2.00
C LEU A 120 4.35 6.48 -2.23
N THR A 121 4.43 5.44 -3.06
CA THR A 121 5.66 4.75 -3.44
C THR A 121 5.89 4.93 -4.94
N SER A 122 7.13 5.23 -5.34
CA SER A 122 7.49 5.35 -6.76
C SER A 122 7.40 4.00 -7.47
N CYS A 123 6.98 4.01 -8.74
CA CYS A 123 7.00 2.81 -9.57
C CYS A 123 8.43 2.25 -9.69
N PRO A 124 8.59 0.91 -9.60
CA PRO A 124 9.91 0.29 -9.75
C PRO A 124 10.40 0.42 -11.20
N VAL A 125 11.65 0.86 -11.35
CA VAL A 125 12.35 0.91 -12.64
C VAL A 125 13.56 -0.01 -12.57
N LYS A 126 13.77 -0.82 -13.62
CA LYS A 126 14.92 -1.72 -13.67
C LYS A 126 16.13 -0.99 -14.24
N GLU A 127 17.32 -1.50 -13.96
CA GLU A 127 18.54 -1.11 -14.66
C GLU A 127 18.36 -1.23 -16.19
N LEU A 128 18.88 -0.24 -16.90
CA LEU A 128 18.95 -0.24 -18.36
C LEU A 128 19.88 -1.36 -18.82
N PHE A 129 19.46 -2.12 -19.82
CA PHE A 129 20.26 -3.21 -20.37
C PHE A 129 20.32 -3.13 -21.90
N ASN A 130 21.26 -3.88 -22.49
CA ASN A 130 21.50 -3.92 -23.94
C ASN A 130 21.84 -2.56 -24.57
N LEU A 131 22.72 -1.78 -23.93
CA LEU A 131 23.29 -0.59 -24.56
C LEU A 131 24.15 -1.02 -25.77
N THR A 132 23.73 -0.61 -26.97
CA THR A 132 24.45 -0.89 -28.22
C THR A 132 24.82 0.41 -28.91
N LEU A 133 26.06 0.52 -29.36
CA LEU A 133 26.54 1.65 -30.16
C LEU A 133 26.78 1.16 -31.59
N SER A 134 26.19 1.83 -32.57
CA SER A 134 26.37 1.54 -34.00
C SER A 134 26.80 2.79 -34.75
N SER A 135 27.54 2.64 -35.84
CA SER A 135 27.87 3.74 -36.74
C SER A 135 27.46 3.35 -38.16
N SER A 136 27.12 4.33 -38.98
CA SER A 136 26.90 4.13 -40.42
C SER A 136 28.21 3.96 -41.20
N ASN A 137 29.34 4.34 -40.61
CA ASN A 137 30.63 4.41 -41.29
C ASN A 137 31.46 3.15 -40.99
N VAL A 138 30.92 1.99 -41.39
CA VAL A 138 31.54 0.68 -41.20
C VAL A 138 32.16 0.22 -42.52
N THR A 139 33.44 -0.15 -42.50
CA THR A 139 34.16 -0.71 -43.65
C THR A 139 33.77 -2.18 -43.89
N GLU A 140 34.10 -2.76 -45.04
CA GLU A 140 33.72 -4.14 -45.41
C GLU A 140 34.22 -5.20 -44.41
N ASP A 141 35.30 -4.88 -43.68
CA ASP A 141 35.93 -5.65 -42.61
C ASP A 141 35.27 -5.45 -41.22
N GLY A 142 34.19 -4.68 -41.14
CA GLY A 142 33.41 -4.48 -39.92
C GLY A 142 33.99 -3.44 -38.96
N ILE A 143 35.01 -2.70 -39.39
CA ILE A 143 35.69 -1.67 -38.60
C ILE A 143 35.04 -0.31 -38.87
N VAL A 144 34.90 0.51 -37.84
CA VAL A 144 34.43 1.89 -38.02
C VAL A 144 35.62 2.77 -38.42
N ALA A 145 35.63 3.31 -39.63
CA ALA A 145 36.70 4.16 -40.14
C ALA A 145 36.16 5.40 -40.87
N VAL A 146 36.83 6.53 -40.66
CA VAL A 146 36.49 7.84 -41.26
C VAL A 146 37.77 8.57 -41.65
N GLU A 147 37.74 9.26 -42.80
CA GLU A 147 38.84 10.11 -43.24
C GLU A 147 39.01 11.35 -42.34
N THR A 148 40.24 11.89 -42.30
CA THR A 148 40.54 13.07 -41.48
C THR A 148 39.75 14.29 -41.98
N GLY A 149 38.99 14.91 -41.06
CA GLY A 149 38.06 16.00 -41.38
C GLY A 149 36.64 15.54 -41.75
N GLY A 150 36.40 14.23 -41.85
CA GLY A 150 35.07 13.66 -42.04
C GLY A 150 34.22 13.69 -40.76
N ALA A 151 32.91 13.84 -40.92
CA ALA A 151 31.96 13.73 -39.80
C ALA A 151 31.57 12.27 -39.58
N ILE A 152 31.60 11.82 -38.32
CA ILE A 152 31.14 10.50 -37.91
C ILE A 152 29.88 10.63 -37.05
N SER A 153 28.91 9.77 -37.31
CA SER A 153 27.69 9.66 -36.50
C SER A 153 27.64 8.30 -35.81
N PHE A 154 27.25 8.32 -34.55
CA PHE A 154 26.99 7.13 -33.76
C PHE A 154 25.54 7.13 -33.32
N THR A 155 24.88 5.99 -33.47
CA THR A 155 23.54 5.73 -32.98
C THR A 155 23.65 4.80 -31.78
N ALA A 156 23.27 5.30 -30.61
CA ALA A 156 23.14 4.50 -29.40
C ALA A 156 21.71 4.00 -29.24
N THR A 157 21.53 2.72 -28.97
CA THR A 157 20.25 2.11 -28.62
C THR A 157 20.33 1.48 -27.24
N VAL A 158 19.26 1.59 -26.46
CA VAL A 158 19.17 1.02 -25.11
C VAL A 158 17.77 0.45 -24.91
N GLN A 159 17.65 -0.70 -24.25
CA GLN A 159 16.35 -1.25 -23.89
C GLN A 159 15.94 -0.72 -22.50
N LYS A 160 14.70 -0.24 -22.40
CA LYS A 160 14.16 0.22 -21.11
C LYS A 160 14.08 -0.96 -20.14
N GLY A 161 14.45 -0.72 -18.89
CA GLY A 161 14.29 -1.66 -17.81
C GLY A 161 12.88 -1.60 -17.22
N PHE A 162 12.09 -2.67 -17.36
CA PHE A 162 10.80 -2.83 -16.67
C PHE A 162 10.84 -4.11 -15.83
N GLN A 163 10.45 -4.03 -14.56
CA GLN A 163 10.23 -5.19 -13.69
C GLN A 163 8.73 -5.34 -13.43
N PRO A 164 8.01 -6.12 -14.24
CA PRO A 164 6.76 -6.72 -13.79
C PRO A 164 7.10 -7.91 -12.88
N ASN A 165 6.50 -7.92 -11.70
CA ASN A 165 6.40 -9.06 -10.78
C ASN A 165 7.75 -9.62 -10.31
N ILE A 166 8.22 -9.11 -9.18
CA ILE A 166 9.37 -9.67 -8.50
C ILE A 166 8.88 -10.83 -7.64
N MET A 167 9.18 -12.07 -8.06
CA MET A 167 9.10 -13.22 -7.17
C MET A 167 10.18 -13.10 -6.10
N TYR A 168 9.77 -12.87 -4.85
CA TYR A 168 10.66 -12.95 -3.70
C TYR A 168 10.42 -14.30 -3.02
N ARG A 169 11.20 -15.30 -3.44
CA ARG A 169 11.26 -16.61 -2.79
C ARG A 169 12.02 -16.56 -1.47
#